data_AF-A0AAD5ELC5-F1
#
_entry.id   AF-A0AAD5ELC5-F1
#
_cell.length_a   1.000
_cell.length_b   1.000
_cell.length_c   1.000
_cell.angle_alpha   90.00
_cell.angle_beta   90.00
_cell.angle_gamma   90.00
#
_symmetry.space_group_name_H-M   'P 1'
#
loop_
_entity.id
_entity.type
_entity.pdbx_description
1 polymer ?
#
loop_
_entity_poly.entity_id
_entity_poly.type
_entity_poly.pdbx_seq_one_letter_code
_entity_poly.pdbx_strand_id
1 'polypeptide(L)'
;MSLLPASAVAFARRASSVSIVLGSKVKPWLTQTLKRMNQVERPLNSIPQHQRYLPETLPSPNATWALTSIMLPKTPKADFKLYASNPFMEAFMNHKLVHIEGYIVQIDRVLRNGVVYKLTKSAIDTLIEHHKEVYCVDAANTYDRPDGEQWRKELHEDFIQAINQFVFRTDVSALEGLEEDGTGELLNGRSNEVKEKILFLMKDPHQRTLDVI
;
A
#
# COMPACT_ATOMS: atom_id res chain seq x y z
N MET A 1 0.78 -3.37 24.22
CA MET A 1 0.16 -3.03 22.92
C MET A 1 0.73 -1.70 22.46
N SER A 2 1.54 -1.67 21.39
CA SER A 2 1.89 -0.41 20.73
C SER A 2 0.79 -0.10 19.71
N LEU A 3 0.10 1.03 19.92
CA LEU A 3 -0.98 1.52 19.07
C LEU A 3 -0.39 2.08 17.78
N LEU A 4 -0.98 1.71 16.64
CA LEU A 4 -0.75 2.43 15.40
C LEU A 4 -1.02 3.93 15.60
N PRO A 5 -0.28 4.84 14.95
CA PRO A 5 -0.54 6.27 15.04
C PRO A 5 -1.93 6.60 14.48
N ALA A 6 -2.50 7.73 14.89
CA ALA A 6 -3.82 8.17 14.39
C ALA A 6 -3.88 8.28 12.86
N SER A 7 -2.75 8.55 12.19
CA SER A 7 -2.63 8.58 10.72
C SER A 7 -2.86 7.23 10.05
N ALA A 8 -2.71 6.13 10.77
CA ALA A 8 -2.96 4.77 10.30
C ALA A 8 -4.43 4.31 10.45
N VAL A 9 -5.29 5.11 11.08
CA VAL A 9 -6.73 4.82 11.22
C VAL A 9 -7.44 4.99 9.87
N ALA A 10 -8.56 4.28 9.68
CA ALA A 10 -9.46 4.44 8.54
C ALA A 10 -9.73 5.91 8.22
N PHE A 11 -9.71 6.29 6.95
CA PHE A 11 -10.03 7.65 6.47
C PHE A 11 -9.16 8.79 7.05
N ALA A 12 -8.15 8.49 7.88
CA ALA A 12 -7.29 9.51 8.44
C ALA A 12 -6.46 10.17 7.34
N ARG A 13 -6.35 11.50 7.43
CA ARG A 13 -5.46 12.28 6.55
C ARG A 13 -4.00 11.91 6.82
N ARG A 14 -3.16 12.07 5.79
CA ARG A 14 -1.70 11.98 5.95
C ARG A 14 -1.27 12.98 7.04
N ALA A 15 -0.55 12.49 8.03
CA ALA A 15 -0.01 13.34 9.10
C ALA A 15 1.20 14.12 8.61
N SER A 16 1.41 15.31 9.19
CA SER A 16 2.61 16.12 9.00
C SER A 16 3.83 15.60 9.76
N SER A 17 3.70 14.48 10.47
CA SER A 17 4.78 13.80 11.18
C SER A 17 4.63 12.29 11.08
N VAL A 18 5.76 11.58 11.13
CA VAL A 18 5.84 10.11 11.10
C VAL A 18 6.34 9.64 12.46
N SER A 19 5.69 8.62 13.03
CA SER A 19 6.14 8.04 14.30
C SER A 19 7.43 7.23 14.08
N ILE A 20 8.55 7.71 14.61
CA ILE A 20 9.87 7.10 14.36
C ILE A 20 10.51 6.72 15.69
N VAL A 21 10.73 5.43 15.88
CA VAL A 21 11.42 4.86 17.04
C VAL A 21 12.62 4.06 16.54
N LEU A 22 13.81 4.68 16.58
CA LEU A 22 15.08 4.01 16.31
C LEU A 22 15.65 3.46 17.61
N GLY A 23 16.04 2.18 17.63
CA GLY A 23 16.71 1.56 18.77
C GLY A 23 18.13 2.10 19.00
N SER A 24 18.79 1.62 20.06
CA SER A 24 20.12 2.08 20.48
C SER A 24 21.28 1.72 19.54
N LYS A 25 21.04 0.90 18.51
CA LYS A 25 22.01 0.58 17.46
C LYS A 25 21.40 0.72 16.07
N VAL A 26 22.03 1.51 15.21
CA VAL A 26 21.67 1.63 13.79
C VAL A 26 22.49 0.64 12.97
N LYS A 27 21.81 -0.11 12.08
CA LYS A 27 22.49 -1.02 11.15
C LYS A 27 23.27 -0.19 10.10
N PRO A 28 24.47 -0.60 9.68
CA PRO A 28 25.28 0.17 8.73
C PRO A 28 24.57 0.50 7.41
N TRP A 29 23.73 -0.41 6.91
CA TRP A 29 22.96 -0.17 5.68
C TRP A 29 22.04 1.04 5.78
N LEU A 30 21.41 1.29 6.95
CA LEU A 30 20.50 2.42 7.12
C LEU A 30 21.27 3.74 7.06
N THR A 31 22.45 3.78 7.68
CA THR A 31 23.37 4.91 7.56
C THR A 31 23.76 5.16 6.10
N GLN A 32 24.06 4.10 5.35
CA GLN A 32 24.44 4.19 3.94
C GLN A 32 23.29 4.69 3.07
N THR A 33 22.09 4.16 3.26
CA THR A 33 20.87 4.63 2.58
C THR A 33 20.60 6.09 2.88
N LEU A 34 20.65 6.48 4.15
CA LEU A 34 20.43 7.87 4.56
C LEU A 34 21.47 8.83 3.99
N LYS A 35 22.74 8.41 3.91
CA LYS A 35 23.79 9.21 3.26
C LYS A 35 23.58 9.35 1.76
N ARG A 36 23.13 8.29 1.08
CA ARG A 36 22.83 8.30 -0.37
C ARG A 36 21.76 9.35 -0.71
N MET A 37 20.71 9.45 0.10
CA MET A 37 19.61 10.41 -0.12
C MET A 37 19.90 11.83 0.40
N ASN A 38 21.04 12.05 1.06
CA ASN A 38 21.35 13.31 1.71
C ASN A 38 21.93 14.31 0.71
N GLN A 39 21.07 15.12 0.10
CA GLN A 39 21.49 16.14 -0.87
C GLN A 39 22.29 17.29 -0.23
N VAL A 40 22.09 17.55 1.06
CA VAL A 40 22.88 18.52 1.84
C VAL A 40 23.91 17.72 2.63
N GLU A 41 25.21 18.06 2.60
CA GLU A 41 26.27 17.32 3.32
C GLU A 41 26.18 17.42 4.86
N ARG A 42 25.06 16.97 5.44
CA ARG A 42 24.84 16.89 6.87
C ARG A 42 25.48 15.60 7.40
N PRO A 43 26.11 15.63 8.58
CA PRO A 43 26.63 14.41 9.18
C PRO A 43 25.46 13.48 9.56
N LEU A 44 25.48 12.26 9.02
CA LEU A 44 24.51 11.19 9.29
C LEU A 44 25.22 9.96 9.86
N ASN A 45 26.08 10.17 10.85
CA ASN A 45 26.94 9.13 11.43
C ASN A 45 26.41 8.61 12.78
N SER A 46 25.35 9.20 13.32
CA SER A 46 24.83 8.88 14.65
C SER A 46 23.30 8.78 14.67
N ILE A 47 22.78 8.07 15.68
CA ILE A 47 21.35 7.84 15.88
C ILE A 47 20.56 9.15 16.02
N PRO A 48 21.01 10.16 16.82
CA PRO A 48 20.29 11.43 16.92
C PRO A 48 20.19 12.16 15.58
N GLN A 49 21.19 12.01 14.70
CA GLN A 49 21.17 12.61 13.37
C GLN A 49 20.14 11.90 12.48
N HIS A 50 20.06 10.57 12.52
CA HIS A 50 19.02 9.82 11.80
C HIS A 50 17.62 10.12 12.32
N GLN A 51 17.46 10.27 13.65
CA GLN A 51 16.20 10.65 14.29
C GLN A 51 15.76 12.08 13.97
N ARG A 52 16.66 12.97 13.54
CA ARG A 52 16.30 14.31 13.05
C ARG A 52 15.99 14.31 11.57
N TYR A 53 16.78 13.57 10.79
CA TYR A 53 16.68 13.57 9.33
C TYR A 53 15.40 12.89 8.81
N LEU A 54 15.07 11.70 9.34
CA LEU A 54 13.88 10.95 8.88
C LEU A 54 12.56 11.70 9.07
N PRO A 55 12.29 12.36 10.22
CA PRO A 55 11.09 13.18 10.38
C PRO A 55 11.06 14.44 9.49
N GLU A 56 12.20 14.92 8.99
CA GLU A 56 12.21 16.06 8.04
C GLU A 56 11.81 15.60 6.63
N THR A 57 12.22 14.39 6.23
CA THR A 57 12.03 13.90 4.85
C THR A 57 10.72 13.13 4.66
N LEU A 58 10.39 12.18 5.54
CA LEU A 58 9.27 11.24 5.33
C LEU A 58 7.86 11.85 5.38
N PRO A 59 7.57 12.92 6.14
CA PRO A 59 6.26 13.56 6.10
C PRO A 59 5.99 14.39 4.84
N SER A 60 7.00 14.60 3.99
CA SER A 60 6.86 15.35 2.74
C SER A 60 5.70 14.80 1.90
N PRO A 61 4.84 15.65 1.30
CA PRO A 61 3.77 15.18 0.42
C PRO A 61 4.30 14.37 -0.76
N ASN A 62 5.55 14.59 -1.16
CA ASN A 62 6.23 13.90 -2.26
C ASN A 62 6.87 12.57 -1.83
N ALA A 63 6.98 12.29 -0.53
CA ALA A 63 7.54 11.04 0.00
C ALA A 63 6.54 9.89 -0.17
N THR A 64 6.39 9.43 -1.41
CA THR A 64 5.46 8.38 -1.82
C THR A 64 6.24 7.16 -2.26
N TRP A 65 5.75 6.00 -1.84
CA TRP A 65 6.37 4.70 -2.08
C TRP A 65 5.56 3.90 -3.08
N ALA A 66 6.24 3.38 -4.10
CA ALA A 66 5.68 2.39 -5.00
C ALA A 66 5.59 1.03 -4.26
N LEU A 67 4.39 0.68 -3.80
CA LEU A 67 4.20 -0.54 -3.03
C LEU A 67 4.03 -1.75 -3.95
N THR A 68 3.21 -1.63 -4.99
CA THR A 68 3.02 -2.69 -5.98
C THR A 68 2.36 -2.17 -7.24
N SER A 69 2.31 -3.00 -8.29
CA SER A 69 1.54 -2.72 -9.50
C SER A 69 0.63 -3.91 -9.80
N ILE A 70 -0.65 -3.64 -10.00
CA ILE A 70 -1.69 -4.67 -10.18
C ILE A 70 -2.31 -4.53 -11.56
N MET A 71 -2.32 -5.62 -12.32
CA MET A 71 -3.11 -5.71 -13.56
C MET A 71 -4.56 -6.01 -13.19
N LEU A 72 -5.44 -5.08 -13.54
CA LEU A 72 -6.86 -5.14 -13.24
C LEU A 72 -7.69 -5.07 -14.53
N PRO A 73 -8.82 -5.78 -14.65
CA PRO A 73 -9.71 -5.61 -15.80
C PRO A 73 -10.23 -4.16 -15.91
N LYS A 74 -10.43 -3.70 -17.14
CA LYS A 74 -11.00 -2.37 -17.43
C LYS A 74 -12.52 -2.35 -17.34
N THR A 75 -13.14 -3.47 -17.67
CA THR A 75 -14.59 -3.67 -17.71
C THR A 75 -14.93 -5.02 -17.08
N PRO A 76 -16.20 -5.28 -16.74
CA PRO A 76 -16.66 -6.62 -16.40
C PRO A 76 -16.33 -7.63 -17.52
N LYS A 77 -16.13 -8.90 -17.15
CA LYS A 77 -15.77 -9.98 -18.09
C LYS A 77 -16.79 -10.17 -19.22
N ALA A 78 -18.06 -9.92 -18.94
CA ALA A 78 -19.12 -9.98 -19.95
C ALA A 78 -18.92 -8.97 -21.10
N ASP A 79 -18.23 -7.86 -20.82
CA ASP A 79 -17.99 -6.76 -21.76
C ASP A 79 -16.56 -6.79 -22.34
N PHE A 80 -15.82 -7.89 -22.17
CA PHE A 80 -14.49 -8.02 -22.74
C PHE A 80 -14.54 -7.95 -24.26
N LYS A 81 -13.63 -7.16 -24.83
CA LYS A 81 -13.45 -7.13 -26.29
C LYS A 81 -12.80 -8.44 -26.72
N LEU A 82 -13.51 -9.22 -27.53
CA LEU A 82 -13.00 -10.47 -28.07
C LEU A 82 -12.12 -10.18 -29.29
N TYR A 83 -10.87 -10.63 -29.24
CA TYR A 83 -9.95 -10.57 -30.37
C TYR A 83 -9.60 -11.98 -30.80
N ALA A 84 -10.43 -12.56 -31.66
CA ALA A 84 -10.39 -13.96 -32.09
C ALA A 84 -9.02 -14.46 -32.61
N SER A 85 -8.10 -13.54 -32.95
CA SER A 85 -6.80 -13.85 -33.53
C SER A 85 -5.61 -13.67 -32.59
N ASN A 86 -5.75 -13.03 -31.41
CA ASN A 86 -4.61 -12.74 -30.55
C ASN A 86 -4.97 -12.59 -29.05
N PRO A 87 -4.77 -13.64 -28.23
CA PRO A 87 -5.01 -13.62 -26.79
C PRO A 87 -4.19 -12.58 -26.01
N PHE A 88 -2.98 -12.26 -26.47
CA PHE A 88 -2.15 -11.23 -25.83
C PHE A 88 -2.72 -9.83 -26.06
N MET A 89 -3.20 -9.56 -27.28
CA MET A 89 -3.85 -8.30 -27.61
C MET A 89 -5.15 -8.13 -26.82
N GLU A 90 -5.91 -9.21 -26.64
CA GLU A 90 -7.09 -9.23 -25.78
C GLU A 90 -6.76 -8.89 -24.32
N ALA A 91 -5.76 -9.55 -23.74
CA ALA A 91 -5.33 -9.27 -22.37
C ALA A 91 -4.88 -7.81 -22.20
N PHE A 92 -4.07 -7.30 -23.12
CA PHE A 92 -3.57 -5.92 -23.09
C PHE A 92 -4.69 -4.87 -23.25
N MET A 93 -5.67 -5.15 -24.10
CA MET A 93 -6.78 -4.22 -24.33
C MET A 93 -7.80 -4.24 -23.19
N ASN A 94 -8.05 -5.39 -22.57
CA ASN A 94 -9.04 -5.54 -21.51
C ASN A 94 -8.50 -5.31 -20.10
N HIS A 95 -7.17 -5.19 -19.91
CA HIS A 95 -6.58 -4.93 -18.59
C HIS A 95 -5.82 -3.61 -18.55
N LYS A 96 -5.85 -2.94 -17.39
CA LYS A 96 -5.05 -1.76 -17.06
C LYS A 96 -4.06 -2.11 -15.96
N LEU A 97 -2.88 -1.50 -16.02
CA LEU A 97 -1.91 -1.53 -14.94
C LEU A 97 -2.26 -0.40 -13.96
N VAL A 98 -2.48 -0.73 -12.70
CA VAL A 98 -2.71 0.25 -11.62
C VAL A 98 -1.52 0.22 -10.68
N HIS A 99 -0.84 1.35 -10.55
CA HIS A 99 0.24 1.52 -9.60
C HIS A 99 -0.36 1.84 -8.22
N ILE A 100 0.01 1.05 -7.23
CA ILE A 100 -0.44 1.21 -5.86
C ILE A 100 0.66 1.88 -5.06
N GLU A 101 0.35 3.08 -4.64
CA GLU A 101 1.24 3.95 -3.89
C GLU A 101 0.83 4.04 -2.43
N GLY A 102 1.81 4.27 -1.57
CA GLY A 102 1.58 4.52 -0.15
C GLY A 102 2.64 5.45 0.46
N TYR A 103 2.49 5.72 1.74
CA TYR A 103 3.44 6.52 2.51
C TYR A 103 3.70 5.87 3.86
N ILE A 104 4.87 6.13 4.42
CA ILE A 104 5.27 5.60 5.72
C ILE A 104 4.53 6.37 6.82
N VAL A 105 3.86 5.66 7.71
CA VAL A 105 3.16 6.22 8.88
C VAL A 105 3.89 5.95 10.18
N GLN A 106 4.66 4.86 10.23
CA GLN A 106 5.42 4.46 11.42
C GLN A 106 6.67 3.67 11.05
N ILE A 107 7.76 3.93 11.77
CA ILE A 107 8.99 3.14 11.79
C ILE A 107 9.27 2.77 13.25
N ASP A 108 9.31 1.48 13.56
CA ASP A 108 9.59 0.98 14.91
C ASP A 108 10.64 -0.12 14.87
N ARG A 109 11.88 0.24 15.23
CA ARG A 109 13.02 -0.70 15.33
C ARG A 109 13.16 -1.38 16.69
N VAL A 110 12.30 -1.06 17.65
CA VAL A 110 12.46 -1.49 19.04
C VAL A 110 11.48 -2.59 19.41
N LEU A 111 10.19 -2.40 19.14
CA LEU A 111 9.16 -3.36 19.56
C LEU A 111 8.82 -4.39 18.48
N ARG A 112 8.82 -3.99 17.21
CA ARG A 112 8.39 -4.86 16.09
C ARG A 112 9.39 -4.98 14.94
N ASN A 113 10.48 -4.22 14.99
CA ASN A 113 11.46 -4.11 13.90
C ASN A 113 10.83 -3.89 12.52
N GLY A 114 9.78 -3.06 12.46
CA GLY A 114 8.94 -2.94 11.28
C GLY A 114 8.69 -1.50 10.82
N VAL A 115 8.27 -1.39 9.57
CA VAL A 115 7.79 -0.18 8.92
C VAL A 115 6.33 -0.41 8.55
N VAL A 116 5.52 0.62 8.74
CA VAL A 116 4.09 0.60 8.41
C VAL A 116 3.83 1.59 7.30
N TYR A 117 3.19 1.11 6.24
CA TYR A 117 2.76 1.87 5.09
C TYR A 117 1.23 2.00 5.09
N LYS A 118 0.74 3.16 4.67
CA LYS A 118 -0.67 3.39 4.38
C LYS A 118 -0.82 3.81 2.92
N LEU A 119 -1.89 3.34 2.27
CA LEU A 119 -2.16 3.69 0.87
C LEU A 119 -2.44 5.18 0.71
N THR A 120 -2.07 5.73 -0.45
CA THR A 120 -2.49 7.08 -0.83
C THR A 120 -4.00 7.11 -1.07
N LYS A 121 -4.59 8.30 -0.92
CA LYS A 121 -6.02 8.49 -1.23
C LYS A 121 -6.32 8.13 -2.68
N SER A 122 -5.46 8.53 -3.62
CA SER A 122 -5.58 8.20 -5.04
C SER A 122 -5.65 6.69 -5.29
N ALA A 123 -4.76 5.92 -4.65
CA ALA A 123 -4.77 4.47 -4.75
C ALA A 123 -6.05 3.86 -4.16
N ILE A 124 -6.50 4.34 -2.99
CA ILE A 124 -7.75 3.89 -2.36
C ILE A 124 -8.96 4.17 -3.27
N ASP A 125 -9.09 5.40 -3.75
CA ASP A 125 -10.21 5.83 -4.61
C ASP A 125 -10.27 4.98 -5.90
N THR A 126 -9.11 4.75 -6.54
CA THR A 126 -9.00 3.90 -7.74
C THR A 126 -9.43 2.46 -7.48
N LEU A 127 -9.05 1.89 -6.33
CA LEU A 127 -9.42 0.52 -5.95
C LEU A 127 -10.91 0.41 -5.62
N ILE A 128 -11.49 1.41 -4.94
CA ILE A 128 -12.92 1.49 -4.63
C ILE A 128 -13.75 1.56 -5.91
N GLU A 129 -13.39 2.45 -6.84
CA GLU A 129 -14.06 2.59 -8.13
C GLU A 129 -14.01 1.27 -8.91
N HIS A 130 -12.83 0.67 -9.05
CA HIS A 130 -12.68 -0.63 -9.71
C HIS A 130 -13.50 -1.73 -9.03
N HIS A 131 -13.52 -1.78 -7.70
CA HIS A 131 -14.30 -2.76 -6.97
C HIS A 131 -15.80 -2.65 -7.27
N LYS A 132 -16.33 -1.42 -7.35
CA LYS A 132 -17.74 -1.16 -7.62
C LYS A 132 -18.14 -1.51 -9.04
N GLU A 133 -17.37 -1.03 -10.01
CA GLU A 133 -17.75 -1.04 -11.43
C GLU A 133 -17.42 -2.36 -12.13
N VAL A 134 -16.38 -3.05 -11.68
CA VAL A 134 -15.89 -4.27 -12.32
C VAL A 134 -16.11 -5.48 -11.42
N TYR A 135 -15.50 -5.46 -10.23
CA TYR A 135 -15.47 -6.65 -9.37
C TYR A 135 -16.88 -7.07 -8.90
N CYS A 136 -17.68 -6.14 -8.38
CA CYS A 136 -19.04 -6.44 -7.94
C CYS A 136 -19.96 -6.90 -9.08
N VAL A 137 -19.74 -6.40 -10.31
CA VAL A 137 -20.51 -6.82 -11.49
C VAL A 137 -20.18 -8.27 -11.82
N ASP A 138 -18.89 -8.59 -11.93
CA ASP A 138 -18.43 -9.94 -12.23
C ASP A 138 -18.84 -10.95 -11.16
N ALA A 139 -18.76 -10.57 -9.89
CA ALA A 139 -19.11 -11.44 -8.79
C ALA A 139 -20.61 -11.76 -8.79
N ALA A 140 -21.47 -10.77 -9.05
CA ALA A 140 -22.92 -10.99 -9.15
C ALA A 140 -23.30 -11.91 -10.32
N ASN A 141 -22.68 -11.70 -11.49
CA ASN A 141 -22.89 -12.54 -12.67
C ASN A 141 -22.46 -14.00 -12.44
N THR A 142 -21.52 -14.24 -11.53
CA THR A 142 -20.98 -15.58 -11.25
C THR A 142 -21.90 -16.40 -10.33
N TYR A 143 -22.60 -15.76 -9.40
CA TYR A 143 -23.33 -16.46 -8.33
C TYR A 143 -24.87 -16.44 -8.47
N ASP A 144 -25.40 -15.76 -9.51
CA ASP A 144 -26.84 -15.67 -9.87
C ASP A 144 -27.78 -15.67 -8.65
N ARG A 145 -27.49 -14.77 -7.69
CA ARG A 145 -28.09 -14.76 -6.36
C ARG A 145 -29.36 -13.90 -6.36
N PRO A 146 -30.48 -14.37 -5.79
CA PRO A 146 -31.76 -13.63 -5.79
C PRO A 146 -31.71 -12.27 -5.08
N ASP A 147 -30.81 -12.11 -4.10
CA ASP A 147 -30.57 -10.84 -3.37
C ASP A 147 -29.33 -10.08 -3.89
N GLY A 148 -28.96 -10.29 -5.15
CA GLY A 148 -27.68 -9.87 -5.72
C GLY A 148 -27.36 -8.38 -5.56
N GLU A 149 -28.35 -7.49 -5.64
CA GLU A 149 -28.15 -6.04 -5.48
C GLU A 149 -27.79 -5.64 -4.05
N GLN A 150 -28.47 -6.23 -3.05
CA GLN A 150 -28.20 -5.95 -1.64
C GLN A 150 -26.84 -6.53 -1.24
N TRP A 151 -26.56 -7.77 -1.64
CA TRP A 151 -25.28 -8.43 -1.38
C TRP A 151 -24.10 -7.65 -1.98
N ARG A 152 -24.23 -7.11 -3.20
CA ARG A 152 -23.19 -6.28 -3.83
C ARG A 152 -22.92 -4.99 -3.05
N LYS A 153 -23.96 -4.34 -2.55
CA LYS A 153 -23.82 -3.12 -1.74
C LYS A 153 -23.07 -3.41 -0.45
N GLU A 154 -23.48 -4.44 0.27
CA GLU A 154 -22.82 -4.88 1.51
C GLU A 154 -21.34 -5.21 1.25
N LEU A 155 -21.05 -6.06 0.26
CA LEU A 155 -19.68 -6.42 -0.11
C LEU A 155 -18.83 -5.19 -0.44
N HIS A 156 -19.39 -4.23 -1.18
CA HIS A 156 -18.67 -3.01 -1.53
C HIS A 156 -18.45 -2.07 -0.34
N GLU A 157 -19.44 -1.91 0.54
CA GLU A 157 -19.32 -1.12 1.76
C GLU A 157 -18.26 -1.71 2.70
N ASP A 158 -18.24 -3.03 2.85
CA ASP A 158 -17.21 -3.72 3.62
C ASP A 158 -15.82 -3.53 3.01
N PHE A 159 -15.70 -3.61 1.68
CA PHE A 159 -14.45 -3.32 0.99
C PHE A 159 -13.97 -1.89 1.22
N ILE A 160 -14.86 -0.89 1.14
CA ILE A 160 -14.53 0.51 1.43
C ILE A 160 -13.94 0.63 2.83
N GLN A 161 -14.55 0.00 3.83
CA GLN A 161 -14.03 0.03 5.21
C GLN A 161 -12.66 -0.65 5.31
N ALA A 162 -12.53 -1.85 4.74
CA ALA A 162 -11.32 -2.65 4.82
C ALA A 162 -10.13 -1.98 4.12
N ILE A 163 -10.32 -1.44 2.91
CA ILE A 163 -9.23 -0.80 2.15
C ILE A 163 -8.80 0.52 2.79
N ASN A 164 -9.72 1.25 3.43
CA ASN A 164 -9.37 2.47 4.17
C ASN A 164 -8.60 2.17 5.46
N GLN A 165 -8.85 1.00 6.07
CA GLN A 165 -8.13 0.49 7.23
C GLN A 165 -6.84 -0.25 6.86
N PHE A 166 -6.62 -0.52 5.57
CA PHE A 166 -5.48 -1.29 5.12
C PHE A 166 -4.18 -0.56 5.46
N VAL A 167 -3.36 -1.25 6.24
CA VAL A 167 -1.99 -0.88 6.53
C VAL A 167 -1.11 -2.06 6.19
N PHE A 168 -0.01 -1.80 5.49
CA PHE A 168 0.96 -2.83 5.19
C PHE A 168 2.14 -2.72 6.14
N ARG A 169 2.38 -3.77 6.91
CA ARG A 169 3.52 -3.88 7.84
C ARG A 169 4.56 -4.81 7.25
N THR A 170 5.82 -4.41 7.32
CA THR A 170 6.95 -5.24 6.88
C THR A 170 8.19 -4.91 7.70
N ASP A 171 9.25 -5.70 7.57
CA ASP A 171 10.52 -5.50 8.28
C ASP A 171 11.18 -4.17 7.88
N VAL A 172 11.92 -3.58 8.81
CA VAL A 172 12.63 -2.30 8.59
C VAL A 172 13.63 -2.34 7.42
N SER A 173 14.12 -3.51 7.01
CA SER A 173 14.91 -3.65 5.79
C SER A 173 14.16 -3.24 4.51
N ALA A 174 12.84 -3.01 4.55
CA ALA A 174 12.14 -2.35 3.46
C ALA A 174 12.64 -0.92 3.19
N LEU A 175 13.22 -0.24 4.19
CA LEU A 175 13.84 1.08 3.99
C LEU A 175 15.11 1.03 3.14
N GLU A 176 15.64 -0.14 2.76
CA GLU A 176 16.76 -0.21 1.81
C GLU A 176 16.41 0.41 0.44
N GLY A 177 15.14 0.33 0.05
CA GLY A 177 14.59 0.95 -1.16
C GLY A 177 14.24 2.43 -1.01
N LEU A 178 14.62 3.09 0.10
CA LEU A 178 14.40 4.53 0.30
C LEU A 178 15.31 5.34 -0.64
N GLU A 179 14.73 6.30 -1.33
CA GLU A 179 15.37 7.18 -2.29
C GLU A 179 15.31 8.65 -1.83
N GLU A 180 15.70 9.55 -2.72
CA GLU A 180 15.66 11.00 -2.51
C GLU A 180 14.23 11.47 -2.21
N ASP A 181 14.10 12.60 -1.50
CA ASP A 181 12.81 13.18 -1.10
C ASP A 181 11.86 12.26 -0.30
N GLY A 182 12.36 11.11 0.17
CA GLY A 182 11.59 10.15 0.95
C GLY A 182 10.73 9.21 0.11
N THR A 183 10.91 9.21 -1.22
CA THR A 183 10.31 8.22 -2.12
C THR A 183 10.97 6.86 -1.93
N GLY A 184 10.41 5.84 -2.56
CA GLY A 184 11.06 4.53 -2.60
C GLY A 184 10.19 3.43 -3.19
N GLU A 185 10.74 2.23 -3.22
CA GLU A 185 10.03 1.03 -3.68
C GLU A 185 10.22 -0.16 -2.74
N LEU A 186 9.22 -1.04 -2.70
CA LEU A 186 9.33 -2.28 -1.94
C LEU A 186 10.17 -3.32 -2.67
N LEU A 187 11.33 -3.63 -2.09
CA LEU A 187 12.26 -4.65 -2.59
C LEU A 187 11.97 -6.06 -2.05
N ASN A 188 12.68 -7.05 -2.59
CA ASN A 188 12.71 -8.45 -2.12
C ASN A 188 11.35 -9.17 -2.15
N GLY A 189 10.52 -8.90 -3.16
CA GLY A 189 9.25 -9.60 -3.37
C GLY A 189 8.09 -9.11 -2.48
N ARG A 190 8.33 -8.15 -1.57
CA ARG A 190 7.30 -7.55 -0.71
C ARG A 190 6.17 -6.88 -1.49
N SER A 191 6.46 -6.42 -2.71
CA SER A 191 5.45 -5.89 -3.62
C SER A 191 4.40 -6.94 -4.02
N ASN A 192 4.78 -8.22 -4.12
CA ASN A 192 3.83 -9.31 -4.36
C ASN A 192 2.95 -9.55 -3.14
N GLU A 193 3.49 -9.47 -1.92
CA GLU A 193 2.69 -9.61 -0.69
C GLU A 193 1.61 -8.52 -0.60
N VAL A 194 1.95 -7.26 -0.92
CA VAL A 194 0.97 -6.17 -0.97
C VAL A 194 -0.12 -6.46 -2.00
N LYS A 195 0.27 -6.88 -3.20
CA LYS A 195 -0.65 -7.22 -4.29
C LYS A 195 -1.61 -8.34 -3.87
N GLU A 196 -1.11 -9.42 -3.30
CA GLU A 196 -1.93 -10.54 -2.84
C GLU A 196 -2.92 -10.12 -1.77
N LYS A 197 -2.47 -9.33 -0.77
CA LYS A 197 -3.36 -8.82 0.28
C LYS A 197 -4.46 -7.90 -0.27
N ILE A 198 -4.15 -7.01 -1.21
CA ILE A 198 -5.15 -6.13 -1.83
C ILE A 198 -6.15 -6.94 -2.67
N LEU A 199 -5.66 -7.88 -3.50
CA LEU A 199 -6.53 -8.74 -4.31
C LEU A 199 -7.40 -9.66 -3.45
N PHE A 200 -6.88 -10.09 -2.30
CA PHE A 200 -7.64 -10.87 -1.33
C PHE A 200 -8.74 -10.02 -0.69
N LEU A 201 -8.45 -8.79 -0.28
CA LEU A 201 -9.45 -7.87 0.27
C LEU A 201 -10.60 -7.57 -0.70
N MET A 202 -10.33 -7.51 -2.00
CA MET A 202 -11.40 -7.37 -3.00
C MET A 202 -12.37 -8.56 -2.98
N LYS A 203 -11.90 -9.76 -2.63
CA LYS A 203 -12.71 -10.98 -2.61
C LYS A 203 -13.42 -11.20 -1.27
N ASP A 204 -12.70 -10.93 -0.19
CA ASP A 204 -13.17 -11.13 1.18
C ASP A 204 -12.74 -9.94 2.04
N PRO A 205 -13.57 -8.89 2.11
CA PRO A 205 -13.27 -7.69 2.91
C PRO A 205 -13.45 -7.90 4.42
N HIS A 206 -14.08 -9.01 4.86
CA HIS A 206 -14.38 -9.25 6.27
C HIS A 206 -13.19 -9.78 7.07
N GLN A 207 -12.14 -10.29 6.40
CA GLN A 207 -10.88 -10.57 7.06
C GLN A 207 -10.22 -9.25 7.45
N ARG A 208 -10.51 -8.82 8.69
CA ARG A 208 -9.80 -7.72 9.35
C ARG A 208 -8.31 -7.95 9.12
N THR A 209 -7.62 -6.92 8.62
CA THR A 209 -6.17 -6.79 8.65
C THR A 209 -5.67 -6.66 10.10
N LEU A 210 -5.96 -7.68 10.91
CA LEU A 210 -5.22 -7.97 12.10
C LEU A 210 -4.01 -8.74 11.60
N ASP A 211 -2.86 -8.10 11.64
CA ASP A 211 -1.58 -8.78 11.60
C ASP A 211 -1.65 -10.02 12.50
N VAL A 212 -1.70 -11.20 11.87
CA VAL A 212 -1.44 -12.46 12.55
C VAL A 212 0.08 -12.61 12.57
N ILE A 213 0.60 -12.23 13.75
CA ILE A 213 1.90 -12.55 14.38
C ILE A 213 3.13 -11.90 13.75
#